data_AF-A0A3N5GSL9-F1
#
_entry.id   AF-A0A3N5GSL9-F1
#
_cell.length_a   1.000
_cell.length_b   1.000
_cell.length_c   1.000
_cell.angle_alpha   90.00
_cell.angle_beta   90.00
_cell.angle_gamma   90.00
#
_symmetry.space_group_name_H-M   'P 1'
#
loop_
_entity.id
_entity.type
_entity.pdbx_description
1 polymer ?
#
loop_
_entity_poly.entity_id
_entity_poly.type
_entity_poly.pdbx_seq_one_letter_code
_entity_poly.pdbx_strand_id
1 'polypeptide(L)'
;MSEHAYHHIETLLASTRPEEIHQGLELVRKEIARVGSKEARPLFEMVSALFYFDPLDRPDLVPILDEAVSLVVGFGEWIIPELLNELDAGDFKAQLAIGHALGRLGADAIQPLISEYKSSSDGARHTFILFALGKIKSPRIVEALPLALEAAGSPELEFRDTATRALGKFAESMLPGQVPEELRRELVERLHRNLADTSPGIRAKAVRSLGKMAKFGHLADAERLKLKDICQHLAGTDERYEWDHAYIVRREAEESLKYV
;
A
#
# COMPACT_ATOMS: atom_id res chain seq x y z
N MET A 1 7.28 -30.68 -17.02
CA MET A 1 8.22 -30.73 -15.88
C MET A 1 8.08 -32.12 -15.27
N SER A 2 9.16 -32.77 -14.82
CA SER A 2 9.00 -34.06 -14.14
C SER A 2 8.47 -33.84 -12.71
N GLU A 3 7.68 -34.78 -12.21
CA GLU A 3 7.15 -34.78 -10.84
C GLU A 3 8.28 -34.66 -9.80
N HIS A 4 9.44 -35.24 -10.09
CA HIS A 4 10.66 -35.12 -9.28
C HIS A 4 11.19 -33.68 -9.17
N ALA A 5 11.05 -32.85 -10.20
CA ALA A 5 11.53 -31.46 -10.15
C ALA A 5 10.65 -30.60 -9.24
N TYR A 6 9.32 -30.80 -9.30
CA TYR A 6 8.37 -30.15 -8.40
C TYR A 6 8.63 -30.53 -6.93
N HIS A 7 8.77 -31.83 -6.67
CA HIS A 7 9.03 -32.31 -5.30
C HIS A 7 10.35 -31.79 -4.72
N HIS A 8 11.38 -31.64 -5.56
CA HIS A 8 12.64 -31.05 -5.11
C HIS A 8 12.51 -29.57 -4.74
N ILE A 9 11.80 -28.78 -5.56
CA ILE A 9 11.49 -27.38 -5.27
C ILE A 9 10.69 -27.27 -3.96
N GLU A 10 9.63 -28.07 -3.82
CA GLU A 10 8.79 -28.11 -2.64
C GLU A 10 9.62 -28.40 -1.37
N THR A 11 10.52 -29.37 -1.43
CA THR A 11 11.41 -29.72 -0.30
C THR A 11 12.31 -28.54 0.10
N LEU A 12 12.86 -27.80 -0.87
CA LEU A 12 13.71 -26.64 -0.61
C LEU A 12 12.93 -25.48 -0.01
N LEU A 13 11.72 -25.21 -0.53
CA LEU A 13 10.87 -24.11 -0.06
C LEU A 13 10.26 -24.39 1.33
N ALA A 14 10.06 -25.66 1.69
CA ALA A 14 9.63 -26.07 3.02
C ALA A 14 10.77 -26.05 4.07
N SER A 15 12.01 -25.77 3.67
CA SER A 15 13.15 -25.73 4.58
C SER A 15 13.03 -24.60 5.61
N THR A 16 13.66 -24.79 6.75
CA THR A 16 13.86 -23.70 7.73
C THR A 16 15.10 -22.88 7.44
N ARG A 17 15.96 -23.27 6.50
CA ARG A 17 17.25 -22.61 6.22
C ARG A 17 17.11 -21.60 5.08
N PRO A 18 17.42 -20.30 5.28
CA PRO A 18 17.26 -19.27 4.25
C PRO A 18 17.95 -19.60 2.92
N GLU A 19 19.14 -20.19 2.97
CA GLU A 19 19.92 -20.60 1.80
C GLU A 19 19.25 -21.71 0.98
N GLU A 20 18.54 -22.63 1.63
CA GLU A 20 17.80 -23.70 0.94
C GLU A 20 16.53 -23.13 0.30
N ILE A 21 15.82 -22.23 1.00
CA ILE A 21 14.64 -21.57 0.44
C ILE A 21 15.05 -20.70 -0.77
N HIS A 22 16.14 -19.94 -0.66
CA HIS A 22 16.70 -19.17 -1.77
C HIS A 22 17.02 -20.07 -2.97
N GLN A 23 17.67 -21.22 -2.74
CA GLN A 23 17.91 -22.20 -3.80
C GLN A 23 16.60 -22.69 -4.44
N GLY A 24 15.56 -22.93 -3.64
CA GLY A 24 14.22 -23.26 -4.13
C GLY A 24 13.64 -22.15 -5.02
N LEU A 25 13.70 -20.89 -4.59
CA LEU A 25 13.23 -19.74 -5.37
C LEU A 25 13.98 -19.59 -6.70
N GLU A 26 15.29 -19.83 -6.71
CA GLU A 26 16.09 -19.80 -7.94
C GLU A 26 15.75 -20.96 -8.91
N LEU A 27 15.37 -22.12 -8.39
CA LEU A 27 14.84 -23.21 -9.23
C LEU A 27 13.46 -22.87 -9.79
N VAL A 28 12.58 -22.26 -8.99
CA VAL A 28 11.27 -21.78 -9.47
C VAL A 28 11.46 -20.76 -10.60
N ARG A 29 12.37 -19.79 -10.44
CA ARG A 29 12.73 -18.82 -11.49
C ARG A 29 13.22 -19.53 -12.76
N LYS A 30 14.08 -20.54 -12.57
CA LYS A 30 14.47 -21.61 -13.51
C LYS A 30 13.31 -22.06 -14.39
N GLU A 31 12.31 -22.59 -13.72
CA GLU A 31 11.20 -23.29 -14.34
C GLU A 31 10.17 -22.35 -14.96
N ILE A 32 9.85 -21.22 -14.35
CA ILE A 32 8.98 -20.19 -14.93
C ILE A 32 9.50 -19.78 -16.32
N ALA A 33 10.81 -19.55 -16.44
CA ALA A 33 11.44 -19.20 -17.72
C ALA A 33 11.34 -20.32 -18.77
N ARG A 34 11.21 -21.57 -18.34
CA ARG A 34 11.13 -22.75 -19.22
C ARG A 34 9.70 -23.08 -19.66
N VAL A 35 8.74 -23.03 -18.75
CA VAL A 35 7.35 -23.46 -19.01
C VAL A 35 6.41 -22.33 -19.42
N GLY A 36 6.78 -21.07 -19.15
CA GLY A 36 5.87 -19.94 -19.24
C GLY A 36 5.15 -19.70 -17.91
N SER A 37 4.84 -18.44 -17.62
CA SER A 37 4.30 -18.06 -16.31
C SER A 37 2.88 -18.56 -16.07
N LYS A 38 2.06 -18.73 -17.12
CA LYS A 38 0.64 -19.14 -17.01
C LYS A 38 0.50 -20.64 -16.69
N GLU A 39 1.44 -21.45 -17.16
CA GLU A 39 1.50 -22.89 -16.94
C GLU A 39 2.10 -23.25 -15.56
N ALA A 40 2.60 -22.24 -14.83
CA ALA A 40 3.34 -22.39 -13.58
C ALA A 40 2.48 -22.18 -12.32
N ARG A 41 1.15 -22.37 -12.38
CA ARG A 41 0.25 -22.22 -11.21
C ARG A 41 0.73 -22.97 -9.96
N PRO A 42 1.16 -24.25 -10.03
CA PRO A 42 1.65 -24.94 -8.84
C PRO A 42 2.92 -24.30 -8.26
N LEU A 43 3.77 -23.70 -9.10
CA LEU A 43 4.95 -22.96 -8.62
C LEU A 43 4.55 -21.64 -7.95
N PHE A 44 3.52 -20.96 -8.44
CA PHE A 44 2.97 -19.78 -7.78
C PHE A 44 2.46 -20.14 -6.37
N GLU A 45 1.67 -21.20 -6.24
CA GLU A 45 1.13 -21.67 -4.95
C GLU A 45 2.25 -22.02 -3.95
N MET A 46 3.32 -22.67 -4.42
CA MET A 46 4.48 -22.98 -3.59
C MET A 46 5.21 -21.72 -3.10
N VAL A 47 5.34 -20.69 -3.94
CA VAL A 47 6.03 -19.44 -3.56
C VAL A 47 5.13 -18.55 -2.68
N SER A 48 3.82 -18.48 -2.95
CA SER A 48 2.89 -17.67 -2.16
C SER A 48 2.76 -18.19 -0.72
N ALA A 49 2.96 -19.49 -0.49
CA ALA A 49 3.02 -20.06 0.85
C ALA A 49 4.09 -19.40 1.75
N LEU A 50 5.18 -18.85 1.19
CA LEU A 50 6.21 -18.16 1.96
C LEU A 50 5.72 -16.83 2.56
N PHE A 51 4.60 -16.28 2.09
CA PHE A 51 4.01 -15.06 2.63
C PHE A 51 3.49 -15.25 4.07
N TYR A 52 3.28 -16.49 4.49
CA TYR A 52 2.79 -16.86 5.81
C TYR A 52 3.90 -17.01 6.85
N PHE A 53 5.17 -16.82 6.46
CA PHE A 53 6.24 -16.76 7.44
C PHE A 53 6.13 -15.51 8.29
N ASP A 54 6.27 -15.68 9.61
CA ASP A 54 6.31 -14.58 10.54
C ASP A 54 7.70 -13.92 10.56
N PRO A 55 7.86 -12.68 10.05
CA PRO A 55 9.15 -12.01 10.06
C PRO A 55 9.63 -11.63 11.46
N LEU A 56 8.75 -11.64 12.47
CA LEU A 56 9.14 -11.40 13.86
C LEU A 56 9.78 -12.63 14.48
N ASP A 57 9.27 -13.82 14.19
CA ASP A 57 9.85 -15.09 14.65
C ASP A 57 11.07 -15.47 13.80
N ARG A 58 11.07 -15.09 12.52
CA ARG A 58 12.09 -15.41 11.52
C ARG A 58 12.60 -14.15 10.81
N PRO A 59 13.28 -13.23 11.51
CA PRO A 59 13.83 -12.01 10.90
C PRO A 59 14.89 -12.31 9.82
N ASP A 60 15.52 -13.48 9.90
CA ASP A 60 16.46 -13.98 8.89
C ASP A 60 15.78 -14.33 7.55
N LEU A 61 14.46 -14.55 7.53
CA LEU A 61 13.67 -14.80 6.32
C LEU A 61 13.13 -13.52 5.66
N VAL A 62 13.32 -12.34 6.25
CA VAL A 62 12.86 -11.07 5.64
C VAL A 62 13.38 -10.88 4.21
N PRO A 63 14.67 -11.14 3.89
CA PRO A 63 15.16 -11.05 2.51
C PRO A 63 14.52 -12.08 1.58
N ILE A 64 14.27 -13.30 2.09
CA ILE A 64 13.61 -14.38 1.34
C ILE A 64 12.16 -14.01 1.02
N LEU A 65 11.44 -13.39 1.96
CA LEU A 65 10.09 -12.89 1.71
C LEU A 65 10.06 -11.83 0.61
N ASP A 66 11.03 -10.90 0.59
CA ASP A 66 11.13 -9.90 -0.47
C ASP A 66 11.44 -10.52 -1.85
N GLU A 67 12.28 -11.56 -1.86
CA GLU A 67 12.56 -12.35 -3.06
C GLU A 67 11.31 -13.11 -3.54
N ALA A 68 10.58 -13.75 -2.63
CA ALA A 68 9.33 -14.44 -2.93
C ALA A 68 8.29 -13.47 -3.52
N VAL A 69 8.11 -12.29 -2.92
CA VAL A 69 7.23 -11.24 -3.46
C VAL A 69 7.66 -10.83 -4.87
N SER A 70 8.97 -10.66 -5.10
CA SER A 70 9.49 -10.29 -6.42
C SER A 70 9.28 -11.40 -7.46
N LEU A 71 9.40 -12.67 -7.04
CA LEU A 71 9.16 -13.82 -7.89
C LEU A 71 7.67 -13.98 -8.23
N VAL A 72 6.78 -13.79 -7.25
CA VAL A 72 5.32 -13.73 -7.42
C VAL A 72 4.96 -12.67 -8.48
N VAL A 73 5.51 -11.46 -8.37
CA VAL A 73 5.30 -10.41 -9.39
C VAL A 73 5.75 -10.85 -10.79
N GLY A 74 6.81 -11.65 -10.87
CA GLY A 74 7.34 -12.22 -12.12
C GLY A 74 6.39 -13.19 -12.84
N PHE A 75 5.35 -13.70 -12.19
CA PHE A 75 4.33 -14.51 -12.86
C PHE A 75 3.41 -13.65 -13.77
N GLY A 76 3.31 -12.35 -13.52
CA GLY A 76 2.56 -11.39 -14.35
C GLY A 76 1.09 -11.23 -13.95
N GLU A 77 0.30 -10.56 -14.78
CA GLU A 77 -1.07 -10.12 -14.43
C GLU A 77 -2.05 -11.25 -14.06
N TRP A 78 -1.84 -12.48 -14.52
CA TRP A 78 -2.79 -13.58 -14.33
C TRP A 78 -2.91 -14.00 -12.85
N ILE A 79 -1.92 -13.68 -12.01
CA ILE A 79 -1.98 -13.96 -10.57
C ILE A 79 -2.79 -12.95 -9.76
N ILE A 80 -3.19 -11.81 -10.35
CA ILE A 80 -4.01 -10.81 -9.65
C ILE A 80 -5.28 -11.42 -9.03
N PRO A 81 -6.13 -12.18 -9.76
CA PRO A 81 -7.30 -12.82 -9.15
C PRO A 81 -6.94 -13.82 -8.05
N GLU A 82 -5.82 -14.55 -8.17
CA GLU A 82 -5.38 -15.50 -7.14
C GLU A 82 -4.96 -14.76 -5.86
N LEU A 83 -4.17 -13.69 -5.99
CA LEU A 83 -3.80 -12.83 -4.86
C LEU A 83 -5.01 -12.15 -4.19
N LEU A 84 -6.03 -11.77 -4.96
CA LEU A 84 -7.27 -11.21 -4.41
C LEU A 84 -8.06 -12.27 -3.62
N ASN A 85 -8.05 -13.53 -4.05
CA ASN A 85 -8.68 -14.62 -3.30
C ASN A 85 -7.93 -14.90 -1.99
N GLU A 86 -6.60 -14.80 -2.00
CA GLU A 86 -5.78 -15.00 -0.80
C GLU A 86 -5.81 -13.81 0.18
N LEU A 87 -6.36 -12.65 -0.21
CA LEU A 87 -6.38 -11.43 0.60
C LEU A 87 -7.07 -11.61 1.97
N ASP A 88 -7.98 -12.56 2.10
CA ASP A 88 -8.68 -12.86 3.37
C ASP A 88 -8.33 -14.25 3.93
N ALA A 89 -7.47 -15.01 3.25
CA ALA A 89 -7.18 -16.40 3.58
C ALA A 89 -6.05 -16.55 4.63
N GLY A 90 -5.28 -15.48 4.87
CA GLY A 90 -4.09 -15.52 5.71
C GLY A 90 -4.09 -14.55 6.88
N ASP A 91 -3.02 -14.63 7.67
CA ASP A 91 -2.80 -13.69 8.76
C ASP A 91 -2.42 -12.29 8.25
N PHE A 92 -2.36 -11.32 9.15
CA PHE A 92 -2.06 -9.93 8.80
C PHE A 92 -0.73 -9.78 8.03
N LYS A 93 0.27 -10.64 8.23
CA LYS A 93 1.59 -10.53 7.59
C LYS A 93 1.52 -11.03 6.15
N ALA A 94 0.84 -12.15 5.93
CA ALA A 94 0.53 -12.63 4.59
C ALA A 94 -0.24 -11.57 3.79
N GLN A 95 -1.24 -10.93 4.40
CA GLN A 95 -2.01 -9.85 3.77
C GLN A 95 -1.13 -8.65 3.37
N LEU A 96 -0.15 -8.28 4.20
CA LEU A 96 0.81 -7.23 3.86
C LEU A 96 1.70 -7.62 2.67
N ALA A 97 2.18 -8.87 2.61
CA ALA A 97 2.98 -9.39 1.51
C ALA A 97 2.18 -9.42 0.20
N ILE A 98 0.93 -9.89 0.24
CA ILE A 98 -0.02 -9.85 -0.88
C ILE A 98 -0.23 -8.41 -1.37
N GLY A 99 -0.51 -7.48 -0.45
CA GLY A 99 -0.67 -6.06 -0.79
C GLY A 99 0.60 -5.44 -1.39
N HIS A 100 1.79 -5.90 -0.99
CA HIS A 100 3.06 -5.50 -1.62
C HIS A 100 3.23 -6.09 -3.02
N ALA A 101 2.88 -7.35 -3.23
CA ALA A 101 2.89 -8.00 -4.55
C ALA A 101 1.93 -7.28 -5.51
N LEU A 102 0.68 -7.04 -5.10
CA LEU A 102 -0.30 -6.26 -5.86
C LEU A 102 0.19 -4.84 -6.18
N GLY A 103 0.85 -4.18 -5.22
CA GLY A 103 1.48 -2.88 -5.44
C GLY A 103 2.58 -2.89 -6.50
N ARG A 104 3.39 -3.96 -6.55
CA ARG A 104 4.49 -4.16 -7.51
C ARG A 104 4.01 -4.60 -8.90
N LEU A 105 2.88 -5.30 -8.99
CA LEU A 105 2.18 -5.56 -10.26
C LEU A 105 1.70 -4.26 -10.92
N GLY A 106 1.55 -3.18 -10.13
CA GLY A 106 1.43 -1.83 -10.65
C GLY A 106 0.06 -1.54 -11.24
N ALA A 107 0.04 -0.91 -12.42
CA ALA A 107 -1.19 -0.38 -13.02
C ALA A 107 -2.24 -1.45 -13.33
N ASP A 108 -1.81 -2.68 -13.61
CA ASP A 108 -2.69 -3.78 -14.01
C ASP A 108 -3.55 -4.27 -12.84
N ALA A 109 -3.11 -4.05 -11.59
CA ALA A 109 -3.87 -4.39 -10.39
C ALA A 109 -4.99 -3.38 -10.06
N ILE A 110 -5.00 -2.17 -10.65
CA ILE A 110 -5.92 -1.09 -10.26
C ILE A 110 -7.39 -1.46 -10.50
N GLN A 111 -7.74 -1.84 -11.73
CA GLN A 111 -9.13 -2.15 -12.09
C GLN A 111 -9.66 -3.41 -11.40
N PRO A 112 -8.88 -4.51 -11.27
CA PRO A 112 -9.26 -5.63 -10.42
C PRO A 112 -9.54 -5.23 -8.97
N LEU A 113 -8.66 -4.43 -8.35
CA LEU A 113 -8.84 -3.95 -6.97
C LEU A 113 -10.08 -3.06 -6.81
N ILE A 114 -10.32 -2.14 -7.74
CA ILE A 114 -11.52 -1.29 -7.76
C ILE A 114 -12.79 -2.15 -7.89
N SER A 115 -12.76 -3.17 -8.75
CA SER A 115 -13.90 -4.05 -8.96
C SER A 115 -14.20 -4.87 -7.70
N GLU A 116 -13.16 -5.42 -7.09
CA GLU A 116 -13.26 -6.19 -5.84
C GLU A 116 -13.81 -5.33 -4.70
N TYR A 117 -13.36 -4.08 -4.58
CA TYR A 117 -13.86 -3.13 -3.56
C TYR A 117 -15.35 -2.86 -3.74
N LYS A 118 -15.84 -2.80 -4.98
CA LYS A 118 -17.26 -2.51 -5.26
C LYS A 118 -18.16 -3.73 -5.07
N SER A 119 -17.62 -4.95 -5.22
CA SER A 119 -18.39 -6.20 -5.06
C SER A 119 -18.39 -6.75 -3.65
N SER A 120 -17.39 -6.39 -2.83
CA SER A 120 -17.30 -6.84 -1.45
C SER A 120 -18.23 -6.08 -0.52
N SER A 121 -18.72 -6.76 0.52
CA SER A 121 -19.36 -6.14 1.69
C SER A 121 -18.50 -6.27 2.96
N ASP A 122 -17.31 -6.88 2.85
CA ASP A 122 -16.40 -7.09 3.98
C ASP A 122 -15.49 -5.87 4.16
N GLY A 123 -15.61 -5.23 5.32
CA GLY A 123 -14.82 -4.06 5.66
C GLY A 123 -13.34 -4.34 5.91
N ALA A 124 -12.98 -5.53 6.38
CA ALA A 124 -11.58 -5.93 6.49
C ALA A 124 -10.95 -5.97 5.08
N ARG A 125 -11.65 -6.63 4.15
CA ARG A 125 -11.25 -6.71 2.74
C ARG A 125 -11.11 -5.32 2.10
N HIS A 126 -12.04 -4.40 2.34
CA HIS A 126 -11.93 -2.99 1.89
C HIS A 126 -10.67 -2.30 2.38
N THR A 127 -10.32 -2.50 3.66
CA THR A 127 -9.11 -1.93 4.26
C THR A 127 -7.85 -2.45 3.56
N PHE A 128 -7.78 -3.75 3.26
CA PHE A 128 -6.64 -4.32 2.54
C PHE A 128 -6.57 -3.88 1.08
N ILE A 129 -7.72 -3.72 0.41
CA ILE A 129 -7.74 -3.19 -0.96
C ILE A 129 -7.21 -1.76 -0.99
N LEU A 130 -7.65 -0.89 -0.06
CA LEU A 130 -7.11 0.47 0.07
C LEU A 130 -5.62 0.47 0.41
N PHE A 131 -5.16 -0.48 1.24
CA PHE A 131 -3.74 -0.68 1.51
C PHE A 131 -2.97 -1.00 0.21
N ALA A 132 -3.43 -1.98 -0.57
CA ALA A 132 -2.78 -2.45 -1.79
C ALA A 132 -2.78 -1.36 -2.87
N LEU A 133 -3.90 -0.67 -3.08
CA LEU A 133 -3.99 0.50 -3.96
C LEU A 133 -2.95 1.56 -3.57
N GLY A 134 -2.77 1.82 -2.27
CA GLY A 134 -1.76 2.76 -1.76
C GLY A 134 -0.30 2.32 -2.00
N LYS A 135 -0.05 1.08 -2.41
CA LYS A 135 1.29 0.60 -2.79
C LYS A 135 1.58 0.75 -4.27
N ILE A 136 0.56 0.94 -5.10
CA ILE A 136 0.71 1.06 -6.56
C ILE A 136 1.40 2.38 -6.92
N LYS A 137 2.46 2.26 -7.73
CA LYS A 137 3.23 3.38 -8.28
C LYS A 137 2.88 3.60 -9.75
N SER A 138 1.72 4.19 -10.00
CA SER A 138 1.21 4.51 -11.34
C SER A 138 0.34 5.77 -11.32
N PRO A 139 0.43 6.67 -12.33
CA PRO A 139 -0.48 7.79 -12.48
C PRO A 139 -1.95 7.38 -12.60
N ARG A 140 -2.22 6.17 -13.10
CA ARG A 140 -3.57 5.58 -13.21
C ARG A 140 -4.26 5.39 -11.86
N ILE A 141 -3.56 5.52 -10.74
CA ILE A 141 -4.17 5.42 -9.40
C ILE A 141 -5.25 6.49 -9.15
N VAL A 142 -5.26 7.56 -9.96
CA VAL A 142 -6.36 8.54 -9.97
C VAL A 142 -7.73 7.89 -10.17
N GLU A 143 -7.82 6.76 -10.88
CA GLU A 143 -9.05 5.98 -11.08
C GLU A 143 -9.63 5.45 -9.74
N ALA A 144 -8.78 5.22 -8.73
CA ALA A 144 -9.17 4.73 -7.40
C ALA A 144 -9.43 5.86 -6.38
N LEU A 145 -9.15 7.12 -6.74
CA LEU A 145 -9.25 8.26 -5.83
C LEU A 145 -10.67 8.42 -5.22
N PRO A 146 -11.79 8.28 -5.97
CA PRO A 146 -13.13 8.41 -5.40
C PRO A 146 -13.39 7.44 -4.24
N LEU A 147 -12.95 6.18 -4.36
CA LEU A 147 -13.13 5.17 -3.31
C LEU A 147 -12.38 5.54 -2.02
N ALA A 148 -11.14 6.02 -2.17
CA ALA A 148 -10.34 6.46 -1.04
C ALA A 148 -10.88 7.74 -0.40
N LEU A 149 -11.49 8.66 -1.17
CA LEU A 149 -12.12 9.88 -0.65
C LEU A 149 -13.36 9.57 0.19
N GLU A 150 -14.18 8.63 -0.28
CA GLU A 150 -15.35 8.12 0.45
C GLU A 150 -14.91 7.45 1.76
N ALA A 151 -13.98 6.49 1.68
CA ALA A 151 -13.49 5.77 2.85
C ALA A 151 -12.80 6.69 3.86
N ALA A 152 -12.08 7.72 3.41
CA ALA A 152 -11.46 8.73 4.29
C ALA A 152 -12.48 9.62 5.01
N GLY A 153 -13.76 9.56 4.62
CA GLY A 153 -14.88 10.18 5.32
C GLY A 153 -15.74 9.21 6.12
N SER A 154 -15.39 7.92 6.17
CA SER A 154 -16.18 6.89 6.83
C SER A 154 -16.28 7.12 8.35
N PRO A 155 -17.43 6.83 8.99
CA PRO A 155 -17.51 6.78 10.44
C PRO A 155 -16.60 5.69 11.04
N GLU A 156 -16.30 4.63 10.28
CA GLU A 156 -15.44 3.53 10.71
C GLU A 156 -13.97 3.97 10.75
N LEU A 157 -13.36 3.82 11.93
CA LEU A 157 -12.01 4.31 12.20
C LEU A 157 -10.97 3.67 11.28
N GLU A 158 -11.06 2.35 11.04
CA GLU A 158 -10.06 1.60 10.25
C GLU A 158 -10.05 2.04 8.79
N PHE A 159 -11.23 2.26 8.21
CA PHE A 159 -11.39 2.76 6.85
C PHE A 159 -10.82 4.16 6.75
N ARG A 160 -11.22 5.02 7.69
CA ARG A 160 -10.80 6.42 7.70
C ARG A 160 -9.28 6.55 7.85
N ASP A 161 -8.68 5.73 8.71
CA ASP A 161 -7.23 5.67 8.92
C ASP A 161 -6.46 5.20 7.69
N THR A 162 -6.89 4.08 7.11
CA THR A 162 -6.21 3.48 5.95
C THR A 162 -6.37 4.34 4.71
N ALA A 163 -7.57 4.85 4.47
CA ALA A 163 -7.87 5.72 3.33
C ALA A 163 -7.11 7.05 3.43
N THR A 164 -7.05 7.69 4.60
CA THR A 164 -6.27 8.94 4.78
C THR A 164 -4.79 8.74 4.42
N ARG A 165 -4.24 7.57 4.75
CA ARG A 165 -2.87 7.20 4.34
C ARG A 165 -2.78 6.93 2.83
N ALA A 166 -3.75 6.22 2.26
CA ALA A 166 -3.81 5.90 0.83
C ALA A 166 -3.87 7.17 -0.03
N LEU A 167 -4.67 8.17 0.36
CA LEU A 167 -4.75 9.47 -0.32
C LEU A 167 -3.37 10.15 -0.43
N GLY A 168 -2.59 10.17 0.65
CA GLY A 168 -1.22 10.68 0.60
C GLY A 168 -0.29 9.84 -0.27
N LYS A 169 -0.49 8.52 -0.34
CA LYS A 169 0.25 7.64 -1.23
C LYS A 169 -0.12 7.85 -2.70
N PHE A 170 -1.40 8.12 -2.99
CA PHE A 170 -1.86 8.45 -4.34
C PHE A 170 -1.22 9.75 -4.80
N ALA A 171 -1.10 10.77 -3.94
CA ALA A 171 -0.41 12.01 -4.27
C ALA A 171 1.06 11.81 -4.70
N GLU A 172 1.76 10.79 -4.18
CA GLU A 172 3.13 10.43 -4.62
C GLU A 172 3.15 9.85 -6.05
N SER A 173 2.05 9.25 -6.50
CA SER A 173 1.97 8.45 -7.74
C SER A 173 1.21 9.16 -8.87
N MET A 174 0.23 10.00 -8.54
CA MET A 174 -0.55 10.79 -9.50
C MET A 174 0.27 11.93 -10.09
N LEU A 175 -0.02 12.31 -11.32
CA LEU A 175 0.55 13.49 -11.97
C LEU A 175 -0.38 14.70 -11.74
N PRO A 176 0.09 15.83 -11.17
CA PRO A 176 -0.77 16.97 -10.81
C PRO A 176 -1.65 17.49 -11.94
N GLY A 177 -1.11 17.57 -13.16
CA GLY A 177 -1.87 18.02 -14.34
C GLY A 177 -2.87 17.01 -14.90
N GLN A 178 -2.96 15.81 -14.31
CA GLN A 178 -3.87 14.74 -14.73
C GLN A 178 -4.95 14.43 -13.68
N VAL A 179 -4.92 15.07 -12.51
CA VAL A 179 -5.98 14.95 -11.52
C VAL A 179 -7.08 15.97 -11.86
N PRO A 180 -8.34 15.56 -12.05
CA PRO A 180 -9.44 16.50 -12.22
C PRO A 180 -9.50 17.50 -11.06
N GLU A 181 -9.62 18.79 -11.36
CA GLU A 181 -9.56 19.87 -10.34
C GLU A 181 -10.59 19.70 -9.22
N GLU A 182 -11.78 19.18 -9.54
CA GLU A 182 -12.81 18.86 -8.56
C GLU A 182 -12.35 17.79 -7.56
N LEU A 183 -11.80 16.67 -8.04
CA LEU A 183 -11.27 15.60 -7.19
C LEU A 183 -10.04 16.07 -6.40
N ARG A 184 -9.20 16.91 -6.98
CA ARG A 184 -8.04 17.51 -6.29
C ARG A 184 -8.50 18.38 -5.12
N ARG A 185 -9.53 19.22 -5.32
CA ARG A 185 -10.13 20.03 -4.25
C ARG A 185 -10.78 19.17 -3.18
N GLU A 186 -11.56 18.17 -3.58
CA GLU A 186 -12.19 17.25 -2.63
C GLU A 186 -11.15 16.52 -1.78
N LEU A 187 -10.04 16.10 -2.38
CA LEU A 187 -8.90 15.53 -1.69
C LEU A 187 -8.31 16.48 -0.64
N VAL A 188 -8.06 17.74 -1.00
CA VAL A 188 -7.55 18.76 -0.08
C VAL A 188 -8.55 19.01 1.07
N GLU A 189 -9.84 19.16 0.75
CA GLU A 189 -10.90 19.35 1.74
C GLU A 189 -11.03 18.17 2.70
N ARG A 190 -11.02 16.94 2.17
CA ARG A 190 -11.12 15.72 2.97
C ARG A 190 -9.94 15.62 3.94
N LEU A 191 -8.72 15.85 3.47
CA LEU A 191 -7.54 15.84 4.34
C LEU A 191 -7.60 16.96 5.38
N HIS A 192 -8.09 18.16 5.03
CA HIS A 192 -8.30 19.22 6.01
C HIS A 192 -9.33 18.84 7.09
N ARG A 193 -10.45 18.20 6.74
CA ARG A 193 -11.41 17.69 7.74
C ARG A 193 -10.75 16.68 8.68
N ASN A 194 -9.88 15.81 8.14
CA ASN A 194 -9.19 14.79 8.93
C ASN A 194 -8.08 15.36 9.84
N LEU A 195 -7.73 16.64 9.73
CA LEU A 195 -6.90 17.35 10.72
C LEU A 195 -7.65 17.55 12.06
N ALA A 196 -8.98 17.51 12.06
CA ALA A 196 -9.79 17.62 13.27
C ALA A 196 -10.24 16.25 13.82
N ASP A 197 -9.68 15.15 13.31
CA ASP A 197 -10.06 13.80 13.73
C ASP A 197 -9.75 13.55 15.22
N THR A 198 -10.61 12.79 15.90
CA THR A 198 -10.38 12.41 17.29
C THR A 198 -9.14 11.53 17.44
N SER A 199 -8.82 10.71 16.43
CA SER A 199 -7.62 9.88 16.38
C SER A 199 -6.38 10.71 16.02
N PRO A 200 -5.37 10.79 16.91
CA PRO A 200 -4.11 11.43 16.57
C PRO A 200 -3.39 10.78 15.39
N GLY A 201 -3.58 9.46 15.19
CA GLY A 201 -3.01 8.73 14.07
C GLY A 201 -3.56 9.21 12.73
N ILE A 202 -4.86 9.55 12.67
CA ILE A 202 -5.51 10.09 11.48
C ILE A 202 -5.07 11.53 11.24
N ARG A 203 -5.03 12.37 12.28
CA ARG A 203 -4.51 13.75 12.17
C ARG A 203 -3.08 13.77 11.63
N ALA A 204 -2.19 12.93 12.17
CA ALA A 204 -0.81 12.83 11.70
C ALA A 204 -0.72 12.37 10.23
N LYS A 205 -1.55 11.40 9.82
CA LYS A 205 -1.63 10.96 8.43
C LYS A 205 -2.18 12.07 7.52
N ALA A 206 -3.15 12.85 7.97
CA ALA A 206 -3.72 13.96 7.22
C ALA A 206 -2.67 15.05 6.96
N VAL A 207 -1.91 15.44 7.99
CA VAL A 207 -0.77 16.37 7.86
C VAL A 207 0.25 15.83 6.85
N ARG A 208 0.69 14.58 7.02
CA ARG A 208 1.65 13.93 6.11
C ARG A 208 1.13 13.89 4.67
N SER A 209 -0.15 13.58 4.47
CA SER A 209 -0.79 13.49 3.16
C SER A 209 -0.86 14.87 2.50
N LEU A 210 -1.21 15.93 3.24
CA LEU A 210 -1.16 17.31 2.76
C LEU A 210 0.27 17.74 2.41
N GLY A 211 1.26 17.39 3.25
CA GLY A 211 2.67 17.64 2.96
C GLY A 211 3.15 16.96 1.68
N LYS A 212 2.67 15.73 1.39
CA LYS A 212 2.93 15.06 0.10
C LYS A 212 2.24 15.78 -1.05
N MET A 213 1.00 16.23 -0.89
CA MET A 213 0.34 17.03 -1.92
C MET A 213 1.15 18.28 -2.28
N ALA A 214 1.69 18.98 -1.28
CA ALA A 214 2.59 20.10 -1.50
C ALA A 214 3.88 19.67 -2.23
N LYS A 215 4.55 18.64 -1.72
CA LYS A 215 5.81 18.11 -2.26
C LYS A 215 5.69 17.70 -3.74
N PHE A 216 4.58 17.08 -4.11
CA PHE A 216 4.34 16.57 -5.45
C PHE A 216 3.57 17.54 -6.35
N GLY A 217 3.38 18.80 -5.93
CA GLY A 217 2.85 19.86 -6.80
C GLY A 217 1.33 19.84 -7.00
N HIS A 218 0.57 19.23 -6.10
CA HIS A 218 -0.89 19.14 -6.17
C HIS A 218 -1.62 20.26 -5.40
N LEU A 219 -0.89 21.13 -4.70
CA LEU A 219 -1.47 22.29 -4.01
C LEU A 219 -1.21 23.57 -4.79
N ALA A 220 -2.24 24.41 -4.91
CA ALA A 220 -2.09 25.79 -5.37
C ALA A 220 -1.35 26.63 -4.30
N ASP A 221 -0.79 27.78 -4.70
CA ASP A 221 -0.01 28.64 -3.80
C ASP A 221 -0.77 29.03 -2.52
N ALA A 222 -2.06 29.36 -2.65
CA ALA A 222 -2.90 29.70 -1.51
C ALA A 222 -3.12 28.52 -0.55
N GLU A 223 -3.26 27.30 -1.08
CA GLU A 223 -3.41 26.09 -0.28
C GLU A 223 -2.08 25.71 0.40
N ARG A 224 -0.95 25.94 -0.28
CA ARG A 224 0.40 25.74 0.25
C ARG A 224 0.70 26.68 1.42
N LEU A 225 0.38 27.96 1.26
CA LEU A 225 0.48 28.97 2.32
C LEU A 225 -0.40 28.60 3.53
N LYS A 226 -1.66 28.23 3.27
CA LYS A 226 -2.57 27.77 4.33
C LYS A 226 -2.03 26.53 5.05
N LEU A 227 -1.46 25.57 4.32
CA LEU A 227 -0.84 24.38 4.92
C LEU A 227 0.37 24.75 5.79
N LYS A 228 1.19 25.72 5.37
CA LYS A 228 2.29 26.24 6.19
C LYS A 228 1.80 26.78 7.52
N ASP A 229 0.78 27.65 7.51
CA ASP A 229 0.20 28.21 8.74
C ASP A 229 -0.34 27.10 9.65
N ILE A 230 -1.06 26.13 9.08
CA ILE A 230 -1.57 24.96 9.82
C ILE A 230 -0.43 24.18 10.45
N CYS A 231 0.63 23.87 9.71
CA CYS A 231 1.75 23.10 10.23
C CYS A 231 2.51 23.87 11.32
N GLN A 232 2.70 25.18 11.18
CA GLN A 232 3.33 26.01 12.21
C GLN A 232 2.53 26.03 13.51
N HIS A 233 1.20 26.16 13.39
CA HIS A 233 0.27 26.07 14.51
C HIS A 233 0.32 24.70 15.18
N LEU A 234 0.17 23.62 14.41
CA LEU A 234 0.21 22.26 14.95
C LEU A 234 1.54 21.97 15.66
N ALA A 235 2.65 22.47 15.16
CA ALA A 235 3.98 22.32 15.76
C ALA A 235 4.23 23.26 16.96
N GLY A 236 3.38 24.26 17.20
CA GLY A 236 3.57 25.27 18.25
C GLY A 236 4.73 26.23 17.96
N THR A 237 4.98 26.50 16.68
CA THR A 237 6.04 27.43 16.21
C THR A 237 5.48 28.79 15.79
N ASP A 238 4.17 28.97 15.90
CA ASP A 238 3.51 30.26 15.74
C ASP A 238 3.45 31.03 17.09
N GLU A 239 2.98 32.28 17.04
CA GLU A 239 2.84 33.13 18.23
C GLU A 239 1.55 32.86 19.03
N ARG A 240 0.81 31.79 18.72
CA ARG A 240 -0.49 31.50 19.36
C ARG A 240 -0.35 30.64 20.61
N TYR A 241 0.84 30.06 20.85
CA TYR A 241 1.14 29.24 22.04
C TYR A 241 0.15 28.07 22.25
N GLU A 242 -0.43 27.57 21.16
CA GLU A 242 -1.32 26.41 21.10
C GLU A 242 -0.76 25.42 20.06
N TRP A 243 -0.93 24.12 20.28
CA TRP A 243 -0.40 23.07 19.41
C TRP A 243 -1.15 21.75 19.57
N ASP A 244 -0.95 20.81 18.65
CA ASP A 244 -1.50 19.46 18.81
C ASP A 244 -0.77 18.71 19.93
N HIS A 245 -1.51 18.28 20.95
CA HIS A 245 -0.93 17.58 22.10
C HIS A 245 -0.29 16.24 21.73
N ALA A 246 -0.68 15.62 20.61
CA ALA A 246 -0.05 14.41 20.14
C ALA A 246 1.26 14.72 19.41
N TYR A 247 2.38 14.29 19.99
CA TYR A 247 3.70 14.48 19.42
C TYR A 247 3.84 13.92 17.99
N ILE A 248 3.15 12.82 17.66
CA ILE A 248 3.14 12.28 16.30
C ILE A 248 2.59 13.27 15.27
N VAL A 249 1.62 14.10 15.63
CA VAL A 249 1.06 15.13 14.72
C VAL A 249 2.08 16.26 14.54
N ARG A 250 2.69 16.72 15.63
CA ARG A 250 3.74 17.76 15.60
C ARG A 250 4.92 17.34 14.73
N ARG A 251 5.38 16.11 14.88
CA ARG A 251 6.44 15.54 14.03
C ARG A 251 6.11 15.54 12.54
N GLU A 252 4.89 15.18 12.17
CA GLU A 252 4.47 15.22 10.77
C GLU A 252 4.31 16.66 10.26
N ALA A 253 3.93 17.60 11.12
CA ALA A 253 3.86 19.02 10.79
C ALA A 253 5.25 19.60 10.51
N GLU A 254 6.23 19.34 11.38
CA GLU A 254 7.63 19.73 11.19
C GLU A 254 8.22 19.15 9.90
N GLU A 255 7.92 17.89 9.58
CA GLU A 255 8.35 17.27 8.32
C GLU A 255 7.68 17.93 7.11
N SER A 256 6.38 18.23 7.21
CA SER A 256 5.60 18.83 6.12
C SER A 256 6.01 20.28 5.82
N LEU A 257 6.50 21.01 6.81
CA LEU A 257 7.06 22.37 6.64
C LEU A 257 8.22 22.44 5.64
N LYS A 258 8.92 21.32 5.38
CA LYS A 258 9.98 21.26 4.36
C LYS A 258 9.45 21.39 2.93
N TYR A 259 8.14 21.22 2.74
CA TYR A 259 7.50 21.19 1.42
C TYR A 259 6.59 22.39 1.15
N VAL A 260 6.43 23.33 2.11
CA VAL A 260 5.51 24.48 2.02
C VAL A 260 6.18 25.82 2.27
#